data_AF-A0A7S4PCC9-F1
#
_entry.id   AF-A0A7S4PCC9-F1
#
_cell.length_a   1.000
_cell.length_b   1.000
_cell.length_c   1.000
_cell.angle_alpha   90.00
_cell.angle_beta   90.00
_cell.angle_gamma   90.00
#
_symmetry.space_group_name_H-M   'P 1'
#
loop_
_entity.id
_entity.type
_entity.pdbx_description
1 polymer ?
#
loop_
_entity_poly.entity_id
_entity_poly.type
_entity_poly.pdbx_seq_one_letter_code
_entity_poly.pdbx_strand_id
1 'polypeptide(L)'
;EKEKEKEKKKKGKGKKKRKRRKGKKKMAEERVPEGNYEFLDHTADVQIHSWGKDMKEAFEYAALAMFDYISELPAVSIGGDPVDIEVSGHDKQSLLFAFMDECLFQFNADFFISKKIEITLFDLNEFKIEAKLSGETFEI
;
A
#
# COMPACT_ATOMS: atom_id res chain seq x y z
N GLU A 1 -31.82 38.14 -56.98
CA GLU A 1 -31.43 39.14 -55.96
C GLU A 1 -32.20 38.84 -54.69
N LYS A 2 -31.66 38.71 -53.48
CA LYS A 2 -30.32 38.73 -52.88
C LYS A 2 -30.49 37.78 -51.68
N GLU A 3 -29.77 36.66 -51.59
CA GLU A 3 -28.42 36.58 -51.03
C GLU A 3 -28.29 37.20 -49.62
N LYS A 4 -27.77 36.36 -48.70
CA LYS A 4 -27.14 36.63 -47.39
C LYS A 4 -28.05 36.46 -46.16
N GLU A 5 -28.03 35.32 -45.46
CA GLU A 5 -26.97 34.72 -44.62
C GLU A 5 -26.95 35.28 -43.19
N LYS A 6 -26.77 34.35 -42.24
CA LYS A 6 -26.53 34.49 -40.78
C LYS A 6 -27.83 34.54 -39.97
N GLU A 7 -28.08 33.71 -38.96
CA GLU A 7 -27.17 33.00 -38.07
C GLU A 7 -27.92 31.85 -37.37
N LYS A 8 -27.32 30.65 -37.34
CA LYS A 8 -27.84 29.49 -36.60
C LYS A 8 -27.69 29.71 -35.10
N LYS A 9 -28.74 29.49 -34.30
CA LYS A 9 -28.60 29.01 -32.91
C LYS A 9 -29.88 28.34 -32.40
N LYS A 10 -29.66 27.12 -31.89
CA LYS A 10 -30.39 26.44 -30.78
C LYS A 10 -31.81 25.98 -31.11
N LYS A 11 -32.30 24.82 -30.68
CA LYS A 11 -31.84 23.75 -29.79
C LYS A 11 -32.90 22.63 -29.94
N GLY A 12 -32.49 21.38 -29.76
CA GLY A 12 -33.30 20.50 -28.93
C GLY A 12 -33.82 19.20 -29.53
N LYS A 13 -33.25 18.12 -28.97
CA LYS A 13 -33.91 16.91 -28.46
C LYS A 13 -34.10 15.74 -29.43
N GLY A 14 -33.42 14.65 -29.06
CA GLY A 14 -34.05 13.34 -28.98
C GLY A 14 -33.44 12.27 -29.86
N LYS A 15 -32.38 11.60 -29.41
CA LYS A 15 -32.05 10.24 -29.89
C LYS A 15 -31.96 9.25 -28.74
N LYS A 16 -32.73 8.19 -28.94
CA LYS A 16 -33.17 7.11 -28.04
C LYS A 16 -31.99 6.34 -27.41
N LYS A 17 -32.11 6.10 -26.09
CA LYS A 17 -31.32 5.13 -25.32
C LYS A 17 -31.57 3.71 -25.85
N ARG A 18 -30.52 3.02 -26.32
CA ARG A 18 -30.48 1.56 -26.42
C ARG A 18 -29.67 1.03 -25.23
N LYS A 19 -30.37 0.43 -24.27
CA LYS A 19 -29.78 -0.34 -23.17
C LYS A 19 -29.13 -1.59 -23.74
N ARG A 20 -27.82 -1.76 -23.55
CA ARG A 20 -27.17 -3.07 -23.48
C ARG A 20 -26.79 -3.31 -22.03
N ARG A 21 -27.35 -4.38 -21.46
CA ARG A 21 -27.18 -4.81 -20.08
C ARG A 21 -26.09 -5.87 -20.02
N LYS A 22 -25.23 -5.72 -19.00
CA LYS A 22 -24.50 -6.73 -18.23
C LYS A 22 -23.23 -7.34 -18.84
N GLY A 23 -22.13 -6.92 -18.24
CA GLY A 23 -21.01 -7.75 -17.80
C GLY A 23 -20.28 -7.00 -16.69
N LYS A 24 -20.76 -7.09 -15.44
CA LYS A 24 -20.05 -6.58 -14.26
C LYS A 24 -18.91 -7.54 -13.98
N LYS A 25 -17.67 -7.17 -14.30
CA LYS A 25 -16.51 -7.60 -13.51
C LYS A 25 -16.19 -6.42 -12.61
N LYS A 26 -16.65 -6.46 -11.37
CA LYS A 26 -16.03 -5.67 -10.29
C LYS A 26 -14.67 -6.32 -10.07
N MET A 27 -13.67 -5.88 -10.82
CA MET A 27 -12.27 -6.10 -10.42
C MET A 27 -11.98 -5.10 -9.31
N ALA A 28 -11.16 -5.55 -8.36
CA ALA A 28 -10.93 -4.98 -7.04
C ALA A 28 -11.14 -3.47 -6.96
N GLU A 29 -11.99 -3.07 -6.03
CA GLU A 29 -12.07 -1.71 -5.54
C GLU A 29 -10.64 -1.31 -5.14
N GLU A 30 -10.10 -0.32 -5.84
CA GLU A 30 -8.80 0.31 -5.62
C GLU A 30 -8.79 0.82 -4.17
N ARG A 31 -8.43 -0.04 -3.21
CA ARG A 31 -8.05 0.37 -1.86
C ARG A 31 -6.78 1.19 -2.08
N VAL A 32 -6.93 2.50 -2.20
CA VAL A 32 -5.82 3.42 -1.95
C VAL A 32 -5.68 3.38 -0.44
N PRO A 33 -4.65 2.73 0.11
CA PRO A 33 -4.47 2.68 1.55
C PRO A 33 -4.23 4.10 2.04
N GLU A 34 -4.69 4.44 3.24
CA GLU A 34 -4.25 5.66 3.92
C GLU A 34 -2.77 5.49 4.29
N GLY A 35 -1.87 5.65 3.30
CA GLY A 35 -0.45 5.36 3.45
C GLY A 35 0.37 5.79 2.23
N ASN A 36 1.68 5.92 2.42
CA ASN A 36 2.61 6.31 1.35
C ASN A 36 3.09 5.08 0.55
N TYR A 37 2.16 4.29 0.01
CA TYR A 37 2.47 3.15 -0.85
C TYR A 37 1.35 2.82 -1.85
N GLU A 38 1.72 2.14 -2.93
CA GLU A 38 0.81 1.59 -3.94
C GLU A 38 1.21 0.16 -4.32
N PHE A 39 0.23 -0.62 -4.79
CA PHE A 39 0.43 -1.96 -5.30
C PHE A 39 0.39 -1.96 -6.82
N LEU A 40 1.40 -2.56 -7.46
CA LEU A 40 1.49 -2.70 -8.90
C LEU A 40 1.28 -4.16 -9.30
N ASP A 41 0.44 -4.39 -10.30
CA ASP A 41 0.08 -5.73 -10.77
C ASP A 41 1.29 -6.44 -11.42
N HIS A 42 1.62 -7.62 -10.89
CA HIS A 42 2.55 -8.58 -11.49
C HIS A 42 1.85 -9.94 -11.61
N THR A 43 2.22 -10.77 -12.60
CA THR A 43 1.42 -11.95 -13.01
C THR A 43 1.23 -13.02 -11.93
N ALA A 44 2.08 -13.05 -10.90
CA ALA A 44 2.02 -14.02 -9.79
C ALA A 44 2.37 -13.42 -8.43
N ASP A 45 2.84 -12.17 -8.40
CA ASP A 45 3.36 -11.51 -7.20
C ASP A 45 2.71 -10.12 -7.09
N VAL A 46 2.99 -9.43 -5.99
CA VAL A 46 2.68 -8.01 -5.85
C VAL A 46 3.98 -7.23 -5.82
N GLN A 47 4.05 -6.15 -6.60
CA GLN A 47 5.11 -5.17 -6.44
C GLN A 47 4.62 -4.06 -5.52
N ILE A 48 5.34 -3.84 -4.42
CA ILE A 48 5.11 -2.74 -3.49
C ILE A 48 5.97 -1.57 -3.93
N HIS A 49 5.35 -0.42 -4.15
CA HIS A 49 6.05 0.85 -4.33
C HIS A 49 5.69 1.77 -3.16
N SER A 50 6.65 2.07 -2.30
CA SER A 50 6.48 2.95 -1.14
C SER A 50 7.34 4.20 -1.22
N TRP A 51 6.92 5.26 -0.53
CA TRP A 51 7.62 6.54 -0.44
C TRP A 51 7.49 7.13 0.97
N GLY A 52 8.20 8.23 1.20
CA GLY A 52 8.22 8.94 2.47
C GLY A 52 9.00 10.25 2.36
N LYS A 53 9.05 11.04 3.43
CA LYS A 53 9.85 12.25 3.54
C LYS A 53 11.36 11.95 3.47
N ASP A 54 11.73 10.74 3.86
CA ASP A 54 13.08 10.21 3.86
C ASP A 54 13.06 8.69 3.58
N MET A 55 14.24 8.11 3.38
CA MET A 55 14.39 6.68 3.06
C MET A 55 13.92 5.77 4.21
N LYS A 56 14.06 6.24 5.45
CA LYS A 56 13.59 5.54 6.64
C LYS A 56 12.06 5.38 6.59
N GLU A 57 11.33 6.47 6.36
CA GLU A 57 9.88 6.42 6.24
C GLU A 57 9.43 5.55 5.06
N ALA A 58 10.14 5.58 3.93
CA ALA A 58 9.86 4.68 2.81
C ALA A 58 10.00 3.19 3.18
N PHE A 59 10.98 2.83 4.03
CA PHE A 59 11.15 1.46 4.54
C PHE A 59 10.00 1.07 5.49
N GLU A 60 9.61 1.97 6.40
CA GLU A 60 8.46 1.76 7.29
C GLU A 60 7.19 1.45 6.49
N TYR A 61 6.90 2.23 5.44
CA TYR A 61 5.74 1.99 4.58
C TYR A 61 5.89 0.75 3.70
N ALA A 62 7.10 0.35 3.30
CA ALA A 62 7.30 -0.91 2.55
C ALA A 62 6.87 -2.13 3.38
N ALA A 63 7.30 -2.19 4.64
CA ALA A 63 6.92 -3.26 5.56
C ALA A 63 5.44 -3.18 5.95
N LEU A 64 4.89 -1.97 6.14
CA LEU A 64 3.46 -1.80 6.43
C LEU A 64 2.57 -2.24 5.27
N ALA A 65 2.96 -1.92 4.04
CA ALA A 65 2.27 -2.35 2.82
C ALA A 65 2.23 -3.87 2.69
N MET A 66 3.29 -4.56 3.13
CA MET A 66 3.33 -6.02 3.17
C MET A 66 2.28 -6.56 4.15
N PHE A 67 2.16 -6.01 5.36
CA PHE A 67 1.11 -6.41 6.30
C PHE A 67 -0.30 -6.09 5.79
N ASP A 68 -0.50 -4.97 5.10
CA ASP A 68 -1.80 -4.62 4.46
C ASP A 68 -2.18 -5.55 3.32
N TYR A 69 -1.19 -6.09 2.61
CA TYR A 69 -1.44 -7.08 1.58
C TYR A 69 -1.83 -8.44 2.17
N ILE A 70 -1.21 -8.83 3.28
CA ILE A 70 -1.44 -10.13 3.94
C ILE A 70 -2.72 -10.11 4.78
N SER A 71 -3.12 -8.95 5.32
CA SER A 71 -4.20 -8.83 6.31
C SER A 71 -4.98 -7.53 6.21
N GLU A 72 -6.19 -7.48 6.80
CA GLU A 72 -6.97 -6.24 6.86
C GLU A 72 -6.51 -5.34 8.03
N LEU A 73 -5.50 -4.48 7.80
CA LEU A 73 -4.98 -3.55 8.82
C LEU A 73 -6.02 -2.69 9.56
N PRO A 74 -7.14 -2.25 8.95
CA PRO A 74 -8.17 -1.50 9.67
C PRO A 74 -8.74 -2.26 10.88
N ALA A 75 -8.80 -3.60 10.81
CA ALA A 75 -9.30 -4.45 11.88
C ALA A 75 -8.30 -4.64 13.02
N VAL A 76 -7.00 -4.44 12.74
CA VAL A 76 -5.92 -4.63 13.73
C VAL A 76 -5.97 -3.57 14.83
N SER A 77 -5.93 -4.00 16.08
CA SER A 77 -5.82 -3.10 17.24
C SER A 77 -4.35 -2.86 17.61
N ILE A 78 -4.07 -1.70 18.20
CA ILE A 78 -2.78 -1.41 18.84
C ILE A 78 -3.05 -1.47 20.34
N GLY A 79 -3.10 -2.68 20.88
CA GLY A 79 -3.44 -2.93 22.29
C GLY A 79 -2.35 -3.62 23.09
N GLY A 80 -1.49 -4.39 22.42
CA GLY A 80 -0.39 -5.14 23.05
C GLY A 80 0.90 -4.32 23.19
N ASP A 81 1.88 -4.93 23.85
CA ASP A 81 3.24 -4.41 23.90
C ASP A 81 3.86 -4.43 22.49
N PRO A 82 4.62 -3.39 22.09
CA PRO A 82 5.29 -3.38 20.81
C PRO A 82 6.38 -4.45 20.75
N VAL A 83 6.61 -5.00 19.56
CA VAL A 83 7.72 -5.91 19.28
C VAL A 83 8.91 -5.09 18.78
N ASP A 84 10.03 -5.19 19.48
CA ASP A 84 11.30 -4.63 19.04
C ASP A 84 12.02 -5.61 18.12
N ILE A 85 12.47 -5.14 16.96
CA ILE A 85 13.29 -5.92 16.01
C ILE A 85 14.60 -5.19 15.72
N GLU A 86 15.66 -5.98 15.49
CA GLU A 86 16.98 -5.49 15.10
C GLU A 86 17.47 -6.31 13.91
N VAL A 87 17.85 -5.62 12.82
CA VAL A 87 18.36 -6.26 11.61
C VAL A 87 19.61 -5.57 11.11
N SER A 88 20.42 -6.34 10.37
CA SER A 88 21.61 -5.82 9.69
C SER A 88 21.68 -6.34 8.25
N GLY A 89 22.36 -5.59 7.40
CA GLY A 89 22.60 -5.93 6.00
C GLY A 89 24.05 -5.66 5.60
N HIS A 90 24.34 -5.83 4.31
CA HIS A 90 25.66 -5.55 3.73
C HIS A 90 25.64 -4.38 2.73
N ASP A 91 24.43 -3.97 2.34
CA ASP A 91 24.11 -2.82 1.51
C ASP A 91 22.65 -2.40 1.77
N LYS A 92 22.17 -1.36 1.08
CA LYS A 92 20.79 -0.85 1.27
C LYS A 92 19.71 -1.86 0.89
N GLN A 93 19.99 -2.72 -0.11
CA GLN A 93 19.00 -3.64 -0.66
C GLN A 93 18.84 -4.86 0.25
N SER A 94 19.95 -5.41 0.70
CA SER A 94 20.00 -6.46 1.72
C SER A 94 19.45 -5.97 3.06
N LEU A 95 19.67 -4.71 3.44
CA LEU A 95 19.07 -4.13 4.65
C LEU A 95 17.55 -4.06 4.56
N LEU A 96 17.00 -3.60 3.42
CA LEU A 96 15.56 -3.60 3.18
C LEU A 96 15.00 -5.02 3.21
N PHE A 97 15.68 -5.95 2.52
CA PHE A 97 15.28 -7.35 2.49
C PHE A 97 15.24 -7.95 3.89
N ALA A 98 16.32 -7.82 4.67
CA ALA A 98 16.38 -8.32 6.04
C ALA A 98 15.31 -7.69 6.94
N PHE A 99 15.05 -6.39 6.78
CA PHE A 99 14.00 -5.70 7.51
C PHE A 99 12.60 -6.25 7.20
N MET A 100 12.27 -6.42 5.92
CA MET A 100 10.98 -6.97 5.50
C MET A 100 10.83 -8.45 5.86
N ASP A 101 11.91 -9.24 5.74
CA ASP A 101 11.93 -10.66 6.11
C ASP A 101 11.72 -10.85 7.61
N GLU A 102 12.35 -10.03 8.46
CA GLU A 102 12.12 -10.04 9.90
C GLU A 102 10.68 -9.64 10.24
N CYS A 103 10.14 -8.60 9.60
CA CYS A 103 8.71 -8.24 9.76
C CYS A 103 7.78 -9.42 9.37
N LEU A 104 8.10 -10.12 8.29
CA LEU A 104 7.34 -11.27 7.82
C LEU A 104 7.49 -12.48 8.77
N PHE A 105 8.66 -12.64 9.37
CA PHE A 105 8.92 -13.67 10.37
C PHE A 105 8.02 -13.48 11.60
N GLN A 106 7.86 -12.25 12.10
CA GLN A 106 6.95 -11.95 13.21
C GLN A 106 5.51 -12.38 12.92
N PHE A 107 5.06 -12.24 11.67
CA PHE A 107 3.77 -12.78 11.24
C PHE A 107 3.74 -14.31 11.17
N ASN A 108 4.77 -14.94 10.59
CA ASN A 108 4.75 -16.39 10.37
C ASN A 108 5.00 -17.21 11.64
N ALA A 109 5.80 -16.71 12.57
CA ALA A 109 6.18 -17.41 13.80
C ALA A 109 5.20 -17.12 14.94
N ASP A 110 4.88 -15.84 15.15
CA ASP A 110 4.14 -15.37 16.31
C ASP A 110 2.74 -14.85 15.95
N PHE A 111 2.31 -14.99 14.68
CA PHE A 111 1.04 -14.44 14.17
C PHE A 111 0.84 -12.96 14.50
N PHE A 112 1.95 -12.21 14.60
CA PHE A 112 1.92 -10.80 14.92
C PHE A 112 1.72 -9.98 13.65
N ILE A 113 0.75 -9.07 13.66
CA ILE A 113 0.50 -8.13 12.57
C ILE A 113 0.71 -6.72 13.07
N SER A 114 1.59 -5.99 12.39
CA SER A 114 1.88 -4.60 12.71
C SER A 114 0.94 -3.66 11.97
N LYS A 115 0.31 -2.74 12.71
CA LYS A 115 -0.46 -1.61 12.17
C LYS A 115 0.34 -0.30 12.14
N LYS A 116 1.39 -0.22 12.95
CA LYS A 116 2.32 0.90 12.96
C LYS A 116 3.74 0.38 13.12
N ILE A 117 4.60 0.79 12.21
CA ILE A 117 6.03 0.50 12.21
C ILE A 117 6.78 1.80 12.45
N GLU A 118 7.71 1.79 13.39
CA GLU A 118 8.56 2.93 13.71
C GLU A 118 10.01 2.49 13.81
N ILE A 119 10.82 2.87 12.82
CA ILE A 119 12.27 2.64 12.85
C ILE A 119 12.87 3.61 13.88
N THR A 120 13.56 3.11 14.89
CA THR A 120 14.20 3.93 15.94
C THR A 120 15.66 4.24 15.62
N LEU A 121 16.33 3.34 14.90
CA LEU A 121 17.70 3.52 14.38
C LEU A 121 17.73 3.18 12.89
N PHE A 122 18.31 4.05 12.07
CA PHE A 122 18.48 3.82 10.62
C PHE A 122 19.90 4.22 10.21
N ASP A 123 20.84 3.29 10.28
CA ASP A 123 22.24 3.52 9.95
C ASP A 123 22.58 2.92 8.58
N LEU A 124 22.90 3.77 7.61
CA LEU A 124 23.30 3.37 6.26
C LEU A 124 24.82 3.22 6.08
N ASN A 125 25.62 3.57 7.08
CA ASN A 125 27.07 3.32 7.09
C ASN A 125 27.36 1.91 7.62
N GLU A 126 26.68 1.52 8.69
CA GLU A 126 26.78 0.18 9.28
C GLU A 126 25.72 -0.79 8.75
N PHE A 127 24.77 -0.30 7.95
CA PHE A 127 23.63 -1.06 7.44
C PHE A 127 22.86 -1.76 8.57
N LYS A 128 22.38 -0.97 9.53
CA LYS A 128 21.65 -1.45 10.72
C LYS A 128 20.31 -0.74 10.87
N ILE A 129 19.28 -1.50 11.21
CA ILE A 129 17.95 -0.99 11.59
C ILE A 129 17.55 -1.55 12.94
N GLU A 130 17.03 -0.68 13.79
CA GLU A 130 16.23 -1.06 14.97
C GLU A 130 14.84 -0.48 14.77
N ALA A 131 13.79 -1.25 15.05
CA ALA A 131 12.41 -0.81 14.82
C ALA A 131 11.44 -1.36 15.87
N LYS A 132 10.36 -0.61 16.07
CA LYS A 132 9.22 -0.95 16.92
C LYS A 132 8.01 -1.25 16.06
N LEU A 133 7.47 -2.44 16.21
CA LEU A 133 6.25 -2.88 15.55
C LEU A 133 5.11 -2.84 16.57
N SER A 134 4.08 -2.03 16.30
CA SER A 134 2.90 -1.91 17.16
C SER A 134 1.67 -2.47 16.44
N GLY A 135 0.95 -3.37 17.11
CA GLY A 135 -0.17 -4.07 16.53
C GLY A 135 -0.72 -5.13 17.48
N GLU A 136 -1.12 -6.26 16.94
CA GLU A 136 -1.68 -7.37 17.72
C GLU A 136 -1.21 -8.72 17.21
N THR A 137 -1.23 -9.70 18.12
CA THR A 137 -1.07 -11.11 17.81
C THR A 137 -2.45 -11.74 17.63
N PHE A 138 -2.63 -12.52 16.56
CA PHE A 138 -3.85 -13.30 16.37
C PHE A 138 -3.85 -14.51 17.32
N GLU A 139 -4.92 -14.65 18.09
CA GLU A 139 -5.22 -15.90 18.78
C GLU A 139 -6.01 -16.82 17.81
N ILE A 140 -5.49 -18.04 17.59
CA ILE A 140 -6.15 -19.09 16.79
C ILE A 140 -7.09 -19.92 17.65
#